data_AF-A0A369QXC8-F1
#
_entry.id   AF-A0A369QXC8-F1
#
_cell.length_a   1.000
_cell.length_b   1.000
_cell.length_c   1.000
_cell.angle_alpha   90.00
_cell.angle_beta   90.00
_cell.angle_gamma   90.00
#
_symmetry.space_group_name_H-M   'P 1'
#
loop_
_entity.id
_entity.type
_entity.pdbx_description
1 polymer ?
#
loop_
_entity_poly.entity_id
_entity_poly.type
_entity_poly.pdbx_seq_one_letter_code
_entity_poly.pdbx_strand_id
1 'polypeptide(L)'
;MTIGIGIAGPDAGRAALAALASVETVGRGMIGGFVSLAALDAQGRLHRAETQRGGAAALFPGGMPEAIAEAPVVALMSSGPDRTPPLAQFTPAAEGVACLSGHRLPNMPGRPGGEAVNALALARLMQGAPPQAALEAVLAEHPDADAGLIAVTAAGEVAAANSALAAARTDAGALVTEGAGLKIAVLHNAIFPVAGVAALAAGAAIDAAAPADAADFEITLSAGLPLSTAPPAGIEIDGAGQVVALSGLPAGWAAPAWQGAAAMRGTPVLRDGRQVGTLVSEAYCVALGGVLQSCDGQPSARLRVRAAEPAGIAPQQEEAG
;
A
#
# COMPACT_ATOMS: atom_id res chain seq x y z
N MET A 1 8.59 -15.64 -15.08
CA MET A 1 7.38 -14.93 -14.61
C MET A 1 7.72 -14.42 -13.24
N THR A 2 7.66 -13.14 -13.00
CA THR A 2 8.32 -12.53 -11.84
C THR A 2 7.63 -11.23 -11.52
N ILE A 3 7.70 -10.82 -10.26
CA ILE A 3 7.35 -9.48 -9.82
C ILE A 3 8.53 -8.91 -9.03
N GLY A 4 8.89 -7.67 -9.34
CA GLY A 4 9.76 -6.84 -8.53
C GLY A 4 8.92 -5.75 -7.88
N ILE A 5 9.16 -5.49 -6.61
CA ILE A 5 8.52 -4.43 -5.83
C ILE A 5 9.65 -3.65 -5.14
N GLY A 6 9.65 -2.33 -5.27
CA GLY A 6 10.54 -1.43 -4.55
C GLY A 6 9.72 -0.35 -3.88
N ILE A 7 9.94 -0.11 -2.60
CA ILE A 7 9.20 0.87 -1.80
C ILE A 7 10.17 1.68 -0.94
N ALA A 8 9.99 3.00 -0.95
CA ALA A 8 10.59 3.91 0.00
C ALA A 8 9.51 4.64 0.81
N GLY A 9 9.72 4.81 2.11
CA GLY A 9 8.80 5.51 3.01
C GLY A 9 8.62 4.78 4.35
N PRO A 10 7.83 5.33 5.28
CA PRO A 10 7.59 4.69 6.58
C PRO A 10 7.05 3.27 6.43
N ASP A 11 7.55 2.32 7.23
CA ASP A 11 7.10 0.93 7.23
C ASP A 11 7.12 0.23 5.84
N ALA A 12 8.06 0.61 4.97
CA ALA A 12 8.11 0.10 3.59
C ALA A 12 8.22 -1.44 3.53
N GLY A 13 8.80 -2.09 4.54
CA GLY A 13 8.84 -3.55 4.61
C GLY A 13 7.49 -4.22 4.83
N ARG A 14 6.65 -3.67 5.73
CA ARG A 14 5.26 -4.13 5.89
C ARG A 14 4.47 -3.91 4.61
N ALA A 15 4.59 -2.72 4.01
CA ALA A 15 3.91 -2.36 2.77
C ALA A 15 4.32 -3.28 1.60
N ALA A 16 5.61 -3.62 1.48
CA ALA A 16 6.11 -4.48 0.41
C ALA A 16 5.61 -5.92 0.55
N LEU A 17 5.54 -6.45 1.78
CA LEU A 17 4.98 -7.78 2.01
C LEU A 17 3.47 -7.83 1.76
N ALA A 18 2.72 -6.81 2.18
CA ALA A 18 1.30 -6.70 1.88
C ALA A 18 1.05 -6.67 0.37
N ALA A 19 1.82 -5.86 -0.37
CA ALA A 19 1.76 -5.80 -1.82
C ALA A 19 1.98 -7.16 -2.48
N LEU A 20 3.01 -7.91 -2.06
CA LEU A 20 3.28 -9.24 -2.59
C LEU A 20 2.16 -10.23 -2.25
N ALA A 21 1.70 -10.24 -0.99
CA ALA A 21 0.65 -11.15 -0.53
C ALA A 21 -0.68 -10.95 -1.28
N SER A 22 -1.05 -9.69 -1.56
CA SER A 22 -2.24 -9.38 -2.37
C SER A 22 -2.12 -9.89 -3.80
N VAL A 23 -0.94 -9.73 -4.43
CA VAL A 23 -0.72 -10.28 -5.78
C VAL A 23 -0.71 -11.81 -5.77
N GLU A 24 -0.11 -12.44 -4.78
CA GLU A 24 -0.11 -13.91 -4.62
C GLU A 24 -1.53 -14.48 -4.44
N THR A 25 -2.43 -13.71 -3.83
CA THR A 25 -3.82 -14.13 -3.60
C THR A 25 -4.65 -14.19 -4.88
N VAL A 26 -4.47 -13.23 -5.80
CA VAL A 26 -5.32 -13.11 -6.99
C VAL A 26 -4.62 -13.48 -8.30
N GLY A 27 -3.29 -13.42 -8.30
CA GLY A 27 -2.45 -13.63 -9.47
C GLY A 27 -2.34 -15.11 -9.83
N ARG A 28 -2.29 -15.38 -11.14
CA ARG A 28 -2.01 -16.71 -11.69
C ARG A 28 -0.70 -16.68 -12.48
N GLY A 29 -0.04 -17.83 -12.59
CA GLY A 29 1.28 -17.97 -13.21
C GLY A 29 2.31 -18.44 -12.19
N MET A 30 3.58 -18.10 -12.39
CA MET A 30 4.64 -18.45 -11.45
C MET A 30 4.91 -17.31 -10.48
N ILE A 31 4.03 -17.25 -9.49
CA ILE A 31 4.03 -16.37 -8.32
C ILE A 31 3.78 -17.25 -7.06
N GLY A 32 4.18 -16.80 -5.86
CA GLY A 32 4.04 -17.61 -4.63
C GLY A 32 5.14 -18.67 -4.42
N GLY A 33 6.22 -18.61 -5.19
CA GLY A 33 7.38 -19.49 -5.06
C GLY A 33 8.48 -18.85 -4.22
N PHE A 34 9.60 -18.49 -4.84
CA PHE A 34 10.72 -17.87 -4.15
C PHE A 34 10.45 -16.40 -3.87
N VAL A 35 11.04 -15.88 -2.78
CA VAL A 35 11.16 -14.44 -2.52
C VAL A 35 12.59 -14.14 -2.14
N SER A 36 13.14 -13.07 -2.70
CA SER A 36 14.40 -12.46 -2.25
C SER A 36 14.11 -11.02 -1.86
N LEU A 37 14.50 -10.62 -0.65
CA LEU A 37 14.22 -9.31 -0.09
C LEU A 37 15.52 -8.68 0.43
N ALA A 38 15.71 -7.40 0.11
CA ALA A 38 16.72 -6.54 0.69
C ALA A 38 16.05 -5.30 1.30
N ALA A 39 16.39 -4.97 2.52
CA ALA A 39 15.86 -3.82 3.25
C ALA A 39 17.01 -3.01 3.86
N LEU A 40 16.92 -1.67 3.83
CA LEU A 40 17.78 -0.80 4.63
C LEU A 40 16.95 -0.26 5.79
N ASP A 41 17.43 -0.45 7.02
CA ASP A 41 16.80 0.15 8.19
C ASP A 41 17.03 1.67 8.26
N ALA A 42 16.50 2.33 9.28
CA ALA A 42 16.65 3.77 9.48
C ALA A 42 18.11 4.23 9.67
N GLN A 43 19.02 3.32 10.00
CA GLN A 43 20.47 3.59 10.09
C GLN A 43 21.19 3.25 8.77
N GLY A 44 20.46 2.86 7.74
CA GLY A 44 20.99 2.44 6.45
C GLY A 44 21.54 1.02 6.45
N ARG A 45 21.37 0.25 7.53
CA ARG A 45 21.94 -1.11 7.64
C ARG A 45 21.16 -2.10 6.81
N LEU A 46 21.87 -2.98 6.14
CA LEU A 46 21.28 -3.96 5.23
C LEU A 46 20.76 -5.19 5.96
N HIS A 47 19.47 -5.48 5.77
CA HIS A 47 18.79 -6.70 6.21
C HIS A 47 18.34 -7.51 5.00
N ARG A 48 18.37 -8.84 5.13
CA ARG A 48 17.97 -9.76 4.06
C ARG A 48 17.03 -10.83 4.58
N ALA A 49 16.10 -11.23 3.73
CA ALA A 49 15.24 -12.39 3.95
C ALA A 49 15.03 -13.10 2.62
N GLU A 50 14.97 -14.42 2.65
CA GLU A 50 14.74 -15.23 1.46
C GLU A 50 13.95 -16.49 1.77
N THR A 51 13.15 -16.94 0.80
CA THR A 51 12.53 -18.27 0.79
C THR A 51 12.53 -18.81 -0.62
N GLN A 52 12.61 -20.13 -0.79
CA GLN A 52 12.48 -20.78 -2.10
C GLN A 52 11.04 -21.08 -2.50
N ARG A 53 10.15 -21.21 -1.51
CA ARG A 53 8.78 -21.72 -1.69
C ARG A 53 7.84 -21.05 -0.69
N GLY A 54 6.58 -20.87 -1.09
CA GLY A 54 5.52 -20.37 -0.21
C GLY A 54 5.41 -18.85 -0.16
N GLY A 55 6.16 -18.13 -1.00
CA GLY A 55 5.93 -16.70 -1.24
C GLY A 55 6.06 -15.84 0.02
N ALA A 56 5.21 -14.82 0.10
CA ALA A 56 5.11 -13.92 1.24
C ALA A 56 4.87 -14.66 2.56
N ALA A 57 4.00 -15.68 2.55
CA ALA A 57 3.60 -16.41 3.77
C ALA A 57 4.75 -17.21 4.40
N ALA A 58 5.69 -17.70 3.59
CA ALA A 58 6.83 -18.50 4.05
C ALA A 58 8.09 -17.69 4.30
N LEU A 59 8.13 -16.40 3.93
CA LEU A 59 9.32 -15.56 4.08
C LEU A 59 9.71 -15.35 5.55
N PHE A 60 8.72 -15.30 6.45
CA PHE A 60 8.92 -15.05 7.87
C PHE A 60 8.09 -16.01 8.74
N PRO A 61 8.46 -17.30 8.83
CA PRO A 61 7.67 -18.30 9.55
C PRO A 61 7.51 -18.02 11.05
N GLY A 62 8.39 -17.18 11.64
CA GLY A 62 8.32 -16.72 13.03
C GLY A 62 7.81 -15.28 13.21
N GLY A 63 7.25 -14.67 12.16
CA GLY A 63 6.93 -13.25 12.13
C GLY A 63 8.05 -12.39 11.56
N MET A 64 7.68 -11.25 10.96
CA MET A 64 8.62 -10.34 10.33
C MET A 64 9.47 -9.61 11.39
N PRO A 65 10.81 -9.63 11.29
CA PRO A 65 11.67 -8.83 12.18
C PRO A 65 11.35 -7.34 12.08
N GLU A 66 11.33 -6.64 13.22
CA GLU A 66 11.03 -5.20 13.30
C GLU A 66 11.94 -4.36 12.39
N ALA A 67 13.23 -4.68 12.34
CA ALA A 67 14.20 -3.99 11.48
C ALA A 67 13.90 -4.09 9.97
N ILE A 68 13.17 -5.13 9.54
CA ILE A 68 12.66 -5.24 8.17
C ILE A 68 11.29 -4.58 8.07
N ALA A 69 10.41 -4.80 9.05
CA ALA A 69 9.05 -4.28 9.06
C ALA A 69 9.01 -2.75 8.96
N GLU A 70 9.90 -2.09 9.69
CA GLU A 70 10.02 -0.62 9.81
C GLU A 70 11.05 -0.01 8.86
N ALA A 71 11.71 -0.85 8.06
CA ALA A 71 12.72 -0.40 7.12
C ALA A 71 12.14 0.67 6.18
N PRO A 72 12.76 1.86 6.07
CA PRO A 72 12.29 2.90 5.17
C PRO A 72 12.54 2.59 3.69
N VAL A 73 13.37 1.59 3.39
CA VAL A 73 13.79 1.23 2.03
C VAL A 73 13.74 -0.26 1.89
N VAL A 74 12.91 -0.76 0.97
CA VAL A 74 12.78 -2.20 0.69
C VAL A 74 12.70 -2.45 -0.81
N ALA A 75 13.42 -3.46 -1.27
CA ALA A 75 13.25 -4.04 -2.59
C ALA A 75 13.12 -5.56 -2.46
N LEU A 76 12.10 -6.14 -3.11
CA LEU A 76 11.90 -7.58 -3.16
C LEU A 76 11.61 -8.05 -4.58
N MET A 77 11.97 -9.30 -4.86
CA MET A 77 11.64 -10.01 -6.09
C MET A 77 11.01 -11.35 -5.76
N SER A 78 9.93 -11.71 -6.44
CA SER A 78 9.23 -12.98 -6.29
C SER A 78 8.91 -13.64 -7.64
N SER A 79 8.82 -14.97 -7.64
CA SER A 79 8.54 -15.81 -8.81
C SER A 79 8.09 -17.20 -8.38
N GLY A 80 8.00 -18.15 -9.33
CA GLY A 80 7.93 -19.58 -9.01
C GLY A 80 9.21 -20.10 -8.35
N PRO A 81 9.17 -21.31 -7.76
CA PRO A 81 10.18 -21.78 -6.82
C PRO A 81 11.49 -22.22 -7.48
N ASP A 82 12.43 -22.64 -6.63
CA ASP A 82 13.67 -23.35 -6.96
C ASP A 82 14.60 -22.56 -7.90
N ARG A 83 14.88 -21.31 -7.55
CA ARG A 83 15.92 -20.54 -8.22
C ARG A 83 17.30 -20.93 -7.71
N THR A 84 18.30 -20.76 -8.55
CA THR A 84 19.70 -21.00 -8.18
C THR A 84 20.10 -20.09 -7.02
N PRO A 85 20.52 -20.63 -5.87
CA PRO A 85 21.07 -19.83 -4.77
C PRO A 85 22.42 -19.19 -5.14
N PRO A 86 22.84 -18.12 -4.45
CA PRO A 86 22.09 -17.40 -3.40
C PRO A 86 20.95 -16.58 -4.00
N LEU A 87 19.81 -16.46 -3.30
CA LEU A 87 18.68 -15.67 -3.82
C LEU A 87 18.97 -14.16 -3.75
N ALA A 88 19.90 -13.74 -2.90
CA ALA A 88 20.39 -12.36 -2.85
C ALA A 88 20.87 -11.80 -4.22
N GLN A 89 21.23 -12.65 -5.18
CA GLN A 89 21.60 -12.21 -6.54
C GLN A 89 20.45 -11.50 -7.29
N PHE A 90 19.20 -11.79 -6.93
CA PHE A 90 18.01 -11.17 -7.52
C PHE A 90 17.74 -9.76 -6.96
N THR A 91 18.23 -9.48 -5.74
CA THR A 91 18.08 -8.19 -5.06
C THR A 91 19.42 -7.70 -4.49
N PRO A 92 20.39 -7.35 -5.35
CA PRO A 92 21.65 -6.80 -4.89
C PRO A 92 21.39 -5.47 -4.17
N ALA A 93 22.19 -5.19 -3.15
CA ALA A 93 22.03 -4.01 -2.33
C ALA A 93 23.38 -3.59 -1.76
N ALA A 94 23.53 -2.28 -1.53
CA ALA A 94 24.67 -1.71 -0.83
C ALA A 94 24.17 -0.90 0.37
N GLU A 95 24.77 -1.17 1.53
CA GLU A 95 24.46 -0.53 2.81
C GLU A 95 24.60 1.00 2.70
N GLY A 96 23.62 1.73 3.22
CA GLY A 96 23.56 3.19 3.14
C GLY A 96 23.39 3.78 1.74
N VAL A 97 23.24 2.96 0.70
CA VAL A 97 23.16 3.43 -0.70
C VAL A 97 21.82 3.08 -1.34
N ALA A 98 21.55 1.81 -1.60
CA ALA A 98 20.36 1.39 -2.35
C ALA A 98 20.10 -0.12 -2.27
N CYS A 99 18.83 -0.48 -2.50
CA CYS A 99 18.36 -1.83 -2.80
C CYS A 99 17.85 -1.89 -4.25
N LEU A 100 18.22 -2.95 -4.97
CA LEU A 100 17.74 -3.21 -6.33
C LEU A 100 16.75 -4.38 -6.32
N SER A 101 15.82 -4.35 -7.26
CA SER A 101 14.97 -5.48 -7.63
C SER A 101 14.68 -5.40 -9.14
N GLY A 102 13.74 -6.20 -9.63
CA GLY A 102 13.33 -6.18 -11.02
C GLY A 102 12.38 -7.31 -11.37
N HIS A 103 12.18 -7.47 -12.66
CA HIS A 103 11.46 -8.61 -13.23
C HIS A 103 12.29 -9.22 -14.36
N ARG A 104 11.92 -10.43 -14.78
CA ARG A 104 12.66 -11.31 -15.68
C ARG A 104 13.96 -11.81 -15.04
N LEU A 105 15.10 -11.54 -15.66
CA LEU A 105 16.41 -12.06 -15.28
C LEU A 105 17.40 -10.90 -15.02
N PRO A 106 17.11 -10.00 -14.06
CA PRO A 106 17.96 -8.84 -13.79
C PRO A 106 19.35 -9.25 -13.24
N ASN A 107 19.45 -10.45 -12.68
CA ASN A 107 20.67 -11.07 -12.18
C ASN A 107 21.54 -11.71 -13.28
N MET A 108 21.09 -11.70 -14.54
CA MET A 108 21.86 -12.22 -15.66
C MET A 108 22.62 -11.10 -16.38
N PRO A 109 23.77 -11.40 -16.98
CA PRO A 109 24.50 -10.42 -17.75
C PRO A 109 23.78 -10.08 -19.05
N GLY A 110 23.83 -8.81 -19.44
CA GLY A 110 23.25 -8.35 -20.71
C GLY A 110 24.03 -8.80 -21.95
N ARG A 111 25.22 -9.40 -21.76
CA ARG A 111 26.08 -9.97 -22.82
C ARG A 111 26.81 -11.21 -22.29
N PRO A 112 27.16 -12.19 -23.15
CA PRO A 112 27.90 -13.38 -22.71
C PRO A 112 29.20 -13.02 -21.99
N GLY A 113 29.42 -13.60 -20.81
CA GLY A 113 30.62 -13.36 -19.98
C GLY A 113 30.68 -12.00 -19.29
N GLY A 114 29.65 -11.16 -19.42
CA GLY A 114 29.57 -9.86 -18.75
C GLY A 114 29.10 -9.95 -17.29
N GLU A 115 28.94 -8.78 -16.67
CA GLU A 115 28.36 -8.62 -15.34
C GLU A 115 26.82 -8.49 -15.41
N ALA A 116 26.14 -8.89 -14.34
CA ALA A 116 24.69 -8.79 -14.21
C ALA A 116 24.20 -7.33 -14.29
N VAL A 117 23.10 -7.09 -15.01
CA VAL A 117 22.63 -5.70 -15.22
C VAL A 117 22.16 -5.03 -13.93
N ASN A 118 21.65 -5.79 -12.95
CA ASN A 118 21.30 -5.23 -11.64
C ASN A 118 22.54 -4.85 -10.81
N ALA A 119 23.65 -5.57 -10.94
CA ALA A 119 24.91 -5.25 -10.29
C ALA A 119 25.57 -4.02 -10.93
N LEU A 120 25.55 -3.93 -12.26
CA LEU A 120 26.00 -2.73 -13.00
C LEU A 120 25.22 -1.48 -12.59
N ALA A 121 23.89 -1.60 -12.43
CA ALA A 121 23.05 -0.50 -11.97
C ALA A 121 23.40 -0.09 -10.53
N LEU A 122 23.56 -1.05 -9.62
CA LEU A 122 23.97 -0.78 -8.23
C LEU A 122 25.34 -0.07 -8.19
N ALA A 123 26.31 -0.50 -9.00
CA ALA A 123 27.62 0.14 -9.07
C ALA A 123 27.54 1.62 -9.46
N ARG A 124 26.61 1.99 -10.36
CA ARG A 124 26.36 3.40 -10.70
C ARG A 124 25.72 4.18 -9.57
N LEU A 125 24.77 3.59 -8.84
CA LEU A 125 24.18 4.23 -7.65
C LEU A 125 25.23 4.47 -6.57
N MET A 126 26.13 3.52 -6.35
CA MET A 126 27.26 3.68 -5.42
C MET A 126 28.23 4.80 -5.83
N GLN A 127 28.26 5.17 -7.11
CA GLN A 127 29.00 6.32 -7.62
C GLN A 127 28.20 7.63 -7.55
N GLY A 128 27.00 7.62 -6.96
CA GLY A 128 26.15 8.79 -6.79
C GLY A 128 25.31 9.15 -8.02
N ALA A 129 25.15 8.24 -8.99
CA ALA A 129 24.25 8.47 -10.12
C ALA A 129 22.78 8.55 -9.65
N PRO A 130 21.98 9.50 -10.18
CA PRO A 130 20.54 9.53 -9.91
C PRO A 130 19.87 8.22 -10.33
N PRO A 131 18.91 7.68 -9.56
CA PRO A 131 18.45 6.32 -9.76
C PRO A 131 17.84 6.04 -11.13
N GLN A 132 16.98 6.92 -11.66
CA GLN A 132 16.43 6.74 -13.01
C GLN A 132 17.54 6.71 -14.08
N ALA A 133 18.49 7.65 -14.02
CA ALA A 133 19.60 7.74 -14.96
C ALA A 133 20.54 6.52 -14.87
N ALA A 134 20.76 5.99 -13.66
CA ALA A 134 21.56 4.78 -13.45
C ALA A 134 20.92 3.56 -14.14
N LEU A 135 19.60 3.37 -13.98
CA LEU A 135 18.87 2.28 -14.61
C LEU A 135 18.85 2.41 -16.13
N GLU A 136 18.45 3.57 -16.64
CA GLU A 136 18.32 3.82 -18.08
C GLU A 136 19.64 3.66 -18.82
N ALA A 137 20.74 4.16 -18.26
CA ALA A 137 22.03 4.07 -18.92
C ALA A 137 22.53 2.61 -19.01
N VAL A 138 22.35 1.80 -17.96
CA VAL A 138 22.67 0.35 -18.03
C VAL A 138 21.79 -0.35 -19.07
N LEU A 139 20.48 -0.09 -19.05
CA LEU A 139 19.55 -0.77 -19.96
C LEU A 139 19.71 -0.32 -21.42
N ALA A 140 20.16 0.91 -21.67
CA ALA A 140 20.51 1.41 -22.99
C ALA A 140 21.81 0.77 -23.53
N GLU A 141 22.78 0.47 -22.66
CA GLU A 141 24.01 -0.26 -23.03
C GLU A 141 23.76 -1.77 -23.26
N HIS A 142 22.66 -2.28 -22.69
CA HIS A 142 22.24 -3.68 -22.74
C HIS A 142 20.79 -3.85 -23.21
N PRO A 143 20.43 -3.39 -24.44
CA PRO A 143 19.04 -3.37 -24.91
C PRO A 143 18.43 -4.78 -25.03
N ASP A 144 19.27 -5.79 -25.30
CA ASP A 144 18.89 -7.19 -25.47
C ASP A 144 18.83 -7.98 -24.15
N ALA A 145 19.12 -7.34 -23.00
CA ALA A 145 18.96 -8.01 -21.71
C ALA A 145 17.48 -8.35 -21.48
N ASP A 146 17.14 -9.56 -21.03
CA ASP A 146 15.78 -9.90 -20.60
C ASP A 146 15.57 -9.45 -19.15
N ALA A 147 15.51 -8.14 -18.93
CA ALA A 147 15.47 -7.55 -17.60
C ALA A 147 14.72 -6.21 -17.57
N GLY A 148 13.95 -6.02 -16.51
CA GLY A 148 13.59 -4.69 -16.01
C GLY A 148 14.10 -4.54 -14.59
N LEU A 149 14.44 -3.31 -14.22
CA LEU A 149 15.12 -2.96 -12.98
C LEU A 149 14.28 -1.99 -12.16
N ILE A 150 14.35 -2.14 -10.85
CA ILE A 150 13.82 -1.20 -9.85
C ILE A 150 14.97 -0.81 -8.93
N ALA A 151 15.13 0.48 -8.68
CA ALA A 151 16.07 0.99 -7.68
C ALA A 151 15.31 1.73 -6.58
N VAL A 152 15.68 1.47 -5.33
CA VAL A 152 15.24 2.20 -4.15
C VAL A 152 16.46 2.68 -3.39
N THR A 153 16.68 3.99 -3.33
CA THR A 153 17.87 4.56 -2.68
C THR A 153 17.63 4.83 -1.20
N ALA A 154 18.71 4.88 -0.42
CA ALA A 154 18.68 5.28 0.99
C ALA A 154 18.13 6.70 1.21
N ALA A 155 18.20 7.56 0.18
CA ALA A 155 17.59 8.89 0.18
C ALA A 155 16.06 8.88 -0.04
N GLY A 156 15.46 7.70 -0.20
CA GLY A 156 14.02 7.54 -0.41
C GLY A 156 13.58 7.89 -1.83
N GLU A 157 14.44 7.71 -2.82
CA GLU A 157 14.08 7.82 -4.24
C GLU A 157 13.77 6.44 -4.81
N VAL A 158 12.81 6.38 -5.73
CA VAL A 158 12.37 5.15 -6.39
C VAL A 158 12.35 5.36 -7.89
N ALA A 159 12.92 4.41 -8.63
CA ALA A 159 12.98 4.42 -10.09
C ALA A 159 12.71 3.03 -10.65
N ALA A 160 12.18 2.96 -11.87
CA ALA A 160 12.00 1.72 -12.60
C ALA A 160 12.21 1.92 -14.10
N ALA A 161 12.81 0.92 -14.75
CA ALA A 161 13.02 0.93 -16.19
C ALA A 161 13.10 -0.49 -16.75
N ASN A 162 12.78 -0.65 -18.04
CA ASN A 162 12.90 -1.91 -18.77
C ASN A 162 13.96 -1.79 -19.87
N SER A 163 14.66 -2.88 -20.16
CA SER A 163 15.41 -2.99 -21.42
C SER A 163 14.45 -2.97 -22.61
N ALA A 164 14.99 -2.77 -23.82
CA ALA A 164 14.19 -2.82 -25.03
C ALA A 164 13.48 -4.19 -25.19
N LEU A 165 14.19 -5.29 -24.91
CA LEU A 165 13.62 -6.63 -24.99
C LEU A 165 12.50 -6.87 -23.95
N ALA A 166 12.70 -6.43 -22.70
CA ALA A 166 11.69 -6.58 -21.64
C ALA A 166 10.46 -5.70 -21.89
N ALA A 167 10.66 -4.49 -22.42
CA ALA A 167 9.58 -3.55 -22.76
C ALA A 167 8.70 -4.03 -23.92
N ALA A 168 9.25 -4.83 -24.85
CA ALA A 168 8.50 -5.36 -26.00
C ALA A 168 7.51 -6.49 -25.63
N ARG A 169 7.49 -6.93 -24.37
CA ARG A 169 6.64 -8.04 -23.92
C ARG A 169 5.18 -7.61 -23.80
N THR A 170 4.27 -8.44 -24.33
CA THR A 170 2.81 -8.23 -24.21
C THR A 170 2.24 -8.71 -22.87
N ASP A 171 3.05 -9.39 -22.06
CA ASP A 171 2.67 -9.95 -20.76
C ASP A 171 3.32 -9.24 -19.57
N ALA A 172 3.82 -8.02 -19.78
CA ALA A 172 4.47 -7.20 -18.76
C ALA A 172 3.54 -6.09 -18.24
N GLY A 173 3.75 -5.68 -16.99
CA GLY A 173 3.11 -4.51 -16.40
C GLY A 173 4.07 -3.74 -15.50
N ALA A 174 3.86 -2.44 -15.41
CA ALA A 174 4.71 -1.52 -14.68
C ALA A 174 3.88 -0.42 -14.03
N LEU A 175 4.30 0.03 -12.85
CA LEU A 175 3.75 1.21 -12.18
C LEU A 175 4.84 1.85 -11.32
N VAL A 176 4.95 3.18 -11.38
CA VAL A 176 5.66 4.00 -10.39
C VAL A 176 4.65 5.01 -9.87
N THR A 177 4.48 5.09 -8.55
CA THR A 177 3.46 5.93 -7.92
C THR A 177 3.85 6.32 -6.50
N GLU A 178 3.07 7.21 -5.90
CA GLU A 178 3.24 7.67 -4.53
C GLU A 178 1.89 7.78 -3.81
N GLY A 179 1.89 7.57 -2.50
CA GLY A 179 0.69 7.63 -1.67
C GLY A 179 0.96 7.17 -0.24
N ALA A 180 0.22 7.72 0.73
CA ALA A 180 0.40 7.40 2.16
C ALA A 180 1.84 7.57 2.68
N GLY A 181 2.60 8.54 2.15
CA GLY A 181 4.01 8.74 2.51
C GLY A 181 4.99 7.73 1.87
N LEU A 182 4.50 6.86 0.99
CA LEU A 182 5.30 5.89 0.26
C LEU A 182 5.56 6.35 -1.18
N LYS A 183 6.74 5.99 -1.71
CA LYS A 183 7.04 5.93 -3.14
C LYS A 183 7.20 4.48 -3.53
N ILE A 184 6.56 4.04 -4.60
CA ILE A 184 6.39 2.64 -4.95
C ILE A 184 6.71 2.43 -6.43
N ALA A 185 7.51 1.42 -6.73
CA ALA A 185 7.72 0.89 -8.07
C ALA A 185 7.38 -0.59 -8.10
N VAL A 186 6.65 -1.00 -9.13
CA VAL A 186 6.29 -2.39 -9.39
C VAL A 186 6.55 -2.70 -10.85
N LEU A 187 7.30 -3.78 -11.11
CA LEU A 187 7.47 -4.38 -12.43
C LEU A 187 7.06 -5.84 -12.35
N HIS A 188 6.27 -6.33 -13.31
CA HIS A 188 5.96 -7.75 -13.36
C HIS A 188 5.85 -8.26 -14.79
N ASN A 189 5.89 -9.58 -14.95
CA ASN A 189 5.53 -10.22 -16.20
C ASN A 189 4.99 -11.64 -16.00
N ALA A 190 4.17 -12.10 -16.95
CA ALA A 190 3.56 -13.44 -16.95
C ALA A 190 2.84 -13.77 -15.62
N ILE A 191 2.27 -12.74 -14.99
CA ILE A 191 1.32 -12.85 -13.89
C ILE A 191 -0.01 -12.36 -14.45
N PHE A 192 -1.05 -13.18 -14.33
CA PHE A 192 -2.34 -12.96 -14.97
C PHE A 192 -3.46 -12.78 -13.96
N PRO A 193 -4.44 -11.89 -14.22
CA PRO A 193 -4.50 -10.97 -15.37
C PRO A 193 -3.35 -9.95 -15.36
N VAL A 194 -2.83 -9.57 -16.54
CA VAL A 194 -1.67 -8.66 -16.63
C VAL A 194 -2.08 -7.24 -16.20
N ALA A 195 -3.18 -6.75 -16.77
CA ALA A 195 -3.73 -5.45 -16.39
C ALA A 195 -4.19 -5.48 -14.93
N GLY A 196 -3.79 -4.45 -14.17
CA GLY A 196 -4.21 -4.24 -12.79
C GLY A 196 -3.31 -4.86 -11.73
N VAL A 197 -2.41 -5.80 -12.05
CA VAL A 197 -1.51 -6.41 -11.03
C VAL A 197 -0.58 -5.39 -10.39
N ALA A 198 0.09 -4.53 -11.18
CA ALA A 198 0.94 -3.48 -10.64
C ALA A 198 0.16 -2.48 -9.77
N ALA A 199 -1.06 -2.13 -10.20
CA ALA A 199 -1.95 -1.23 -9.45
C ALA A 199 -2.46 -1.86 -8.15
N LEU A 200 -2.77 -3.16 -8.15
CA LEU A 200 -3.15 -3.89 -6.95
C LEU A 200 -2.01 -3.93 -5.95
N ALA A 201 -0.78 -4.25 -6.39
CA ALA A 201 0.38 -4.27 -5.52
C ALA A 201 0.61 -2.90 -4.85
N ALA A 202 0.62 -1.81 -5.64
CA ALA A 202 0.79 -0.47 -5.10
C ALA A 202 -0.38 -0.05 -4.19
N GLY A 203 -1.62 -0.35 -4.57
CA GLY A 203 -2.80 -0.07 -3.76
C GLY A 203 -2.77 -0.81 -2.42
N ALA A 204 -2.36 -2.08 -2.40
CA ALA A 204 -2.21 -2.87 -1.18
C ALA A 204 -1.08 -2.34 -0.28
N ALA A 205 0.03 -1.86 -0.85
CA ALA A 205 1.07 -1.18 -0.08
C ALA A 205 0.56 0.12 0.57
N ILE A 206 -0.16 0.96 -0.20
CA ILE A 206 -0.75 2.21 0.29
C ILE A 206 -1.78 1.93 1.39
N ASP A 207 -2.66 0.95 1.17
CA ASP A 207 -3.70 0.57 2.13
C ASP A 207 -3.11 -0.04 3.40
N ALA A 208 -2.01 -0.79 3.31
CA ALA A 208 -1.29 -1.30 4.49
C ALA A 208 -0.68 -0.17 5.35
N ALA A 209 -0.25 0.94 4.72
CA ALA A 209 0.33 2.08 5.42
C ALA A 209 -0.75 3.05 5.96
N ALA A 210 -1.81 3.28 5.21
CA ALA A 210 -2.90 4.17 5.60
C ALA A 210 -4.25 3.61 5.13
N PRO A 211 -4.82 2.62 5.86
CA PRO A 211 -6.07 1.99 5.46
C PRO A 211 -7.17 3.04 5.35
N ALA A 212 -7.89 3.05 4.23
CA ALA A 212 -8.91 4.07 3.99
C ALA A 212 -10.10 3.96 4.98
N ASP A 213 -10.23 2.82 5.64
CA ASP A 213 -11.24 2.48 6.65
C ASP A 213 -10.68 2.45 8.09
N ALA A 214 -9.42 2.82 8.30
CA ALA A 214 -8.85 2.94 9.65
C ALA A 214 -9.70 3.88 10.51
N ALA A 215 -9.91 3.49 11.76
CA ALA A 215 -10.83 4.12 12.69
C ALA A 215 -10.17 4.30 14.04
N ASP A 216 -10.44 5.44 14.67
CA ASP A 216 -9.89 5.82 15.97
C ASP A 216 -10.86 5.45 17.11
N PHE A 217 -12.17 5.43 16.83
CA PHE A 217 -13.20 5.03 17.77
C PHE A 217 -14.46 4.51 17.08
N GLU A 218 -15.36 3.93 17.88
CA GLU A 218 -16.67 3.43 17.45
C GLU A 218 -17.82 4.27 18.04
N ILE A 219 -18.92 4.37 17.30
CA ILE A 219 -20.19 4.93 17.76
C ILE A 219 -21.30 3.90 17.57
N THR A 220 -22.40 4.03 18.33
CA THR A 220 -23.53 3.08 18.25
C THR A 220 -24.75 3.76 17.66
N LEU A 221 -25.24 3.21 16.55
CA LEU A 221 -26.51 3.60 15.94
C LEU A 221 -27.59 2.59 16.36
N SER A 222 -28.67 3.06 16.97
CA SER A 222 -29.73 2.21 17.52
C SER A 222 -31.10 2.54 16.92
N ALA A 223 -31.93 1.51 16.78
CA ALA A 223 -33.34 1.64 16.41
C ALA A 223 -34.10 2.57 17.38
N GLY A 224 -35.19 3.15 16.88
CA GLY A 224 -35.98 4.17 17.58
C GLY A 224 -35.50 5.60 17.34
N LEU A 225 -34.38 5.80 16.65
CA LEU A 225 -33.86 7.13 16.35
C LEU A 225 -34.73 7.85 15.30
N PRO A 226 -35.24 9.06 15.58
CA PRO A 226 -35.91 9.87 14.58
C PRO A 226 -34.89 10.38 13.55
N LEU A 227 -35.28 10.31 12.29
CA LEU A 227 -34.46 10.69 11.15
C LEU A 227 -34.90 12.07 10.64
N SER A 228 -33.94 12.97 10.45
CA SER A 228 -34.21 14.33 9.98
C SER A 228 -33.60 14.57 8.60
N THR A 229 -34.38 15.20 7.73
CA THR A 229 -33.94 15.70 6.42
C THR A 229 -33.45 17.15 6.49
N ALA A 230 -33.58 17.80 7.65
CA ALA A 230 -33.17 19.20 7.82
C ALA A 230 -31.63 19.32 7.87
N PRO A 231 -31.02 20.27 7.14
CA PRO A 231 -29.57 20.47 7.13
C PRO A 231 -29.07 21.10 8.45
N PRO A 232 -27.75 21.01 8.75
CA PRO A 232 -26.72 20.32 7.95
C PRO A 232 -26.75 18.79 8.14
N ALA A 233 -26.09 18.07 7.22
CA ALA A 233 -25.89 16.63 7.36
C ALA A 233 -24.90 16.33 8.48
N GLY A 234 -25.25 15.39 9.37
CA GLY A 234 -24.40 15.06 10.50
C GLY A 234 -24.97 13.96 11.38
N ILE A 235 -24.08 13.38 12.19
CA ILE A 235 -24.37 12.39 13.22
C ILE A 235 -24.02 12.99 14.57
N GLU A 236 -25.01 13.37 15.37
CA GLU A 236 -24.76 13.85 16.74
C GLU A 236 -24.60 12.65 17.68
N ILE A 237 -23.55 12.65 18.49
CA ILE A 237 -23.29 11.63 19.50
C ILE A 237 -23.22 12.22 20.90
N ASP A 238 -23.60 11.42 21.90
CA ASP A 238 -23.40 11.76 23.30
C ASP A 238 -21.98 11.46 23.80
N GLY A 239 -21.76 11.66 25.11
CA GLY A 239 -20.48 11.35 25.77
C GLY A 239 -20.12 9.87 25.81
N ALA A 240 -21.09 8.97 25.62
CA ALA A 240 -20.89 7.52 25.55
C ALA A 240 -20.74 7.01 24.10
N GLY A 241 -20.80 7.90 23.10
CA GLY A 241 -20.73 7.53 21.69
C GLY A 241 -22.03 6.94 21.14
N GLN A 242 -23.16 7.13 21.82
CA GLN A 242 -24.47 6.79 21.27
C GLN A 242 -24.92 7.87 20.29
N VAL A 243 -25.42 7.46 19.13
CA VAL A 243 -26.02 8.39 18.18
C VAL A 243 -27.35 8.87 18.73
N VAL A 244 -27.47 10.19 18.92
CA VAL A 244 -28.67 10.85 19.45
C VAL A 244 -29.43 11.65 18.39
N ALA A 245 -28.82 11.92 17.23
CA ALA A 245 -29.51 12.49 16.08
C ALA A 245 -28.82 12.15 14.75
N LEU A 246 -29.63 11.97 13.70
CA LEU A 246 -29.20 11.95 12.30
C LEU A 246 -29.93 13.05 11.53
N SER A 247 -29.19 13.97 10.92
CA SER A 247 -29.73 15.12 10.20
C SER A 247 -29.21 15.21 8.76
N GLY A 248 -29.84 16.07 7.96
CA GLY A 248 -29.49 16.35 6.57
C GLY A 248 -29.59 15.14 5.65
N LEU A 249 -30.47 14.19 5.98
CA LEU A 249 -30.73 13.01 5.15
C LEU A 249 -31.48 13.38 3.87
N PRO A 250 -31.30 12.61 2.77
CA PRO A 250 -32.12 12.75 1.57
C PRO A 250 -33.62 12.66 1.88
N ALA A 251 -34.45 13.37 1.10
CA ALA A 251 -35.89 13.47 1.32
C ALA A 251 -36.64 12.12 1.40
N GLY A 252 -36.10 11.07 0.78
CA GLY A 252 -36.64 9.71 0.86
C GLY A 252 -36.75 9.17 2.29
N TRP A 253 -35.90 9.62 3.21
CA TRP A 253 -35.94 9.20 4.62
C TRP A 253 -37.16 9.72 5.41
N ALA A 254 -37.94 10.66 4.85
CA ALA A 254 -39.22 11.10 5.39
C ALA A 254 -40.42 10.28 4.87
N ALA A 255 -40.20 9.32 3.96
CA ALA A 255 -41.27 8.48 3.43
C ALA A 255 -41.85 7.52 4.50
N PRO A 256 -43.07 6.97 4.30
CA PRO A 256 -43.65 5.99 5.22
C PRO A 256 -42.77 4.76 5.45
N ALA A 257 -41.99 4.36 4.44
CA ALA A 257 -40.96 3.34 4.53
C ALA A 257 -39.79 3.70 3.61
N TRP A 258 -38.56 3.49 4.08
CA TRP A 258 -37.34 3.69 3.30
C TRP A 258 -36.25 2.73 3.76
N GLN A 259 -35.30 2.45 2.88
CA GLN A 259 -34.13 1.63 3.19
C GLN A 259 -32.89 2.13 2.45
N GLY A 260 -31.71 2.00 3.07
CA GLY A 260 -30.44 2.46 2.53
C GLY A 260 -29.46 2.84 3.64
N ALA A 261 -28.39 3.56 3.31
CA ALA A 261 -27.44 4.05 4.31
C ALA A 261 -27.90 5.38 4.90
N ALA A 262 -28.41 5.37 6.14
CA ALA A 262 -28.73 6.61 6.87
C ALA A 262 -27.47 7.28 7.42
N ALA A 263 -26.45 6.48 7.73
CA ALA A 263 -25.12 6.94 8.15
C ALA A 263 -24.11 6.52 7.08
N MET A 264 -23.79 7.44 6.17
CA MET A 264 -22.91 7.20 5.02
C MET A 264 -21.44 7.51 5.37
N ARG A 265 -20.51 6.88 4.66
CA ARG A 265 -19.09 7.19 4.76
C ARG A 265 -18.87 8.64 4.40
N GLY A 266 -18.02 9.33 5.15
CA GLY A 266 -17.79 10.76 4.96
C GLY A 266 -18.76 11.65 5.74
N THR A 267 -19.80 11.10 6.37
CA THR A 267 -20.72 11.92 7.21
C THR A 267 -19.98 12.47 8.43
N PRO A 268 -20.05 13.78 8.72
CA PRO A 268 -19.48 14.36 9.93
C PRO A 268 -20.11 13.77 11.18
N VAL A 269 -19.25 13.41 12.16
CA VAL A 269 -19.67 13.00 13.50
C VAL A 269 -19.44 14.17 14.45
N LEU A 270 -20.50 14.59 15.12
CA LEU A 270 -20.59 15.79 15.95
C LEU A 270 -20.79 15.40 17.42
N ARG A 271 -20.17 16.15 18.33
CA ARG A 271 -20.45 16.12 19.76
C ARG A 271 -20.57 17.55 20.25
N ASP A 272 -21.70 17.86 20.87
CA ASP A 272 -22.06 19.22 21.31
C ASP A 272 -21.96 20.22 20.15
N GLY A 273 -22.40 19.80 18.96
CA GLY A 273 -22.35 20.59 17.72
C GLY A 273 -20.96 20.80 17.12
N ARG A 274 -19.88 20.25 17.72
CA ARG A 274 -18.53 20.29 17.17
C ARG A 274 -18.19 18.98 16.48
N GLN A 275 -17.61 19.05 15.28
CA GLN A 275 -17.10 17.86 14.60
C GLN A 275 -15.94 17.23 15.39
N VAL A 276 -16.13 15.96 15.76
CA VAL A 276 -15.12 15.12 16.43
C VAL A 276 -14.53 14.07 15.49
N GLY A 277 -15.16 13.85 14.34
CA GLY A 277 -14.65 12.92 13.34
C GLY A 277 -15.52 12.81 12.10
N THR A 278 -15.24 11.77 11.33
CA THR A 278 -15.93 11.43 10.09
C THR A 278 -16.13 9.93 10.03
N LEU A 279 -17.33 9.50 9.61
CA LEU A 279 -17.66 8.09 9.49
C LEU A 279 -16.81 7.41 8.40
N VAL A 280 -16.20 6.27 8.71
CA VAL A 280 -15.41 5.46 7.75
C VAL A 280 -16.08 4.14 7.36
N SER A 281 -17.16 3.77 8.05
CA SER A 281 -18.03 2.63 7.71
C SER A 281 -19.45 3.11 7.39
N GLU A 282 -20.29 2.19 6.91
CA GLU A 282 -21.71 2.43 6.65
C GLU A 282 -22.53 1.30 7.26
N ALA A 283 -23.81 1.56 7.57
CA ALA A 283 -24.77 0.51 7.93
C ALA A 283 -26.00 0.58 7.03
N TYR A 284 -26.50 -0.58 6.63
CA TYR A 284 -27.76 -0.71 5.93
C TYR A 284 -28.91 -0.50 6.92
N CYS A 285 -29.68 0.55 6.74
CA CYS A 285 -30.73 0.98 7.64
C CYS A 285 -32.11 0.77 7.02
N VAL A 286 -33.09 0.41 7.85
CA VAL A 286 -34.51 0.40 7.50
C VAL A 286 -35.22 1.41 8.37
N ALA A 287 -36.02 2.29 7.76
CA ALA A 287 -36.84 3.27 8.47
C ALA A 287 -38.32 3.11 8.14
N LEU A 288 -39.16 3.36 9.15
CA LEU A 288 -40.62 3.42 9.03
C LEU A 288 -41.11 4.71 9.68
N GLY A 289 -41.91 5.48 8.96
CA GLY A 289 -42.47 6.75 9.43
C GLY A 289 -41.40 7.75 9.88
N GLY A 290 -40.25 7.80 9.20
CA GLY A 290 -39.12 8.66 9.60
C GLY A 290 -38.39 8.23 10.86
N VAL A 291 -38.59 7.00 11.35
CA VAL A 291 -37.89 6.45 12.52
C VAL A 291 -37.10 5.22 12.11
N LEU A 292 -35.84 5.16 12.53
CA LEU A 292 -34.96 4.03 12.31
C LEU A 292 -35.50 2.78 13.01
N GLN A 293 -35.65 1.67 12.29
CA GLN A 293 -36.18 0.41 12.81
C GLN A 293 -35.09 -0.64 13.02
N SER A 294 -34.09 -0.68 12.12
CA SER A 294 -32.96 -1.61 12.22
C SER A 294 -31.77 -1.12 11.43
N CYS A 295 -30.60 -1.64 11.79
CA CYS A 295 -29.32 -1.46 11.13
C CYS A 295 -28.70 -2.84 10.92
N ASP A 296 -28.34 -3.18 9.69
CA ASP A 296 -27.78 -4.49 9.29
C ASP A 296 -28.63 -5.68 9.78
N GLY A 297 -29.96 -5.50 9.82
CA GLY A 297 -30.91 -6.49 10.31
C GLY A 297 -30.96 -6.66 11.83
N GLN A 298 -30.26 -5.80 12.58
CA GLN A 298 -30.18 -5.79 14.04
C GLN A 298 -30.80 -4.51 14.63
N PRO A 299 -31.17 -4.49 15.92
CA PRO A 299 -31.68 -3.28 16.57
C PRO A 299 -30.60 -2.21 16.77
N SER A 300 -29.32 -2.54 16.58
CA SER A 300 -28.20 -1.60 16.68
C SER A 300 -27.03 -2.03 15.80
N ALA A 301 -26.25 -1.08 15.31
CA ALA A 301 -24.98 -1.30 14.62
C ALA A 301 -23.86 -0.45 15.23
N ARG A 302 -22.63 -0.96 15.17
CA ARG A 302 -21.43 -0.18 15.49
C ARG A 302 -20.88 0.43 14.22
N LEU A 303 -20.63 1.72 14.25
CA LEU A 303 -20.04 2.46 13.15
C LEU A 303 -18.66 2.96 13.55
N ARG A 304 -17.73 2.86 12.60
CA ARG A 304 -16.33 3.22 12.78
C ARG A 304 -16.12 4.68 12.38
N VAL A 305 -15.37 5.41 13.19
CA VAL A 305 -15.13 6.84 13.01
C VAL A 305 -13.63 7.12 13.00
N ARG A 306 -13.20 7.94 12.04
CA ARG A 306 -11.88 8.56 12.05
C ARG A 306 -11.98 9.91 12.74
N ALA A 307 -11.16 10.12 13.77
CA ALA A 307 -11.10 11.37 14.49
C ALA A 307 -10.73 12.52 13.54
N ALA A 308 -11.31 13.69 13.77
CA ALA A 308 -10.81 14.88 13.13
C ALA A 308 -9.42 15.16 13.70
N GLU A 309 -8.44 15.45 12.84
CA GLU A 309 -7.15 15.94 13.34
C GLU A 309 -7.40 17.11 14.30
N PRO A 310 -6.73 17.17 15.46
CA PRO A 310 -6.87 18.32 16.34
C PRO A 310 -6.53 19.55 15.50
N ALA A 311 -7.53 20.42 15.29
CA ALA A 311 -7.37 21.67 14.56
C ALA A 311 -6.07 22.31 15.03
N GLY A 312 -5.08 22.38 14.13
CA GLY A 312 -3.69 22.62 14.47
C GLY A 312 -3.57 23.71 15.53
N ILE A 313 -3.08 23.34 16.71
CA ILE A 313 -2.47 24.34 17.59
C ILE A 313 -1.24 24.78 16.79
N ALA A 314 -1.38 25.89 16.06
CA ALA A 314 -0.25 26.55 15.44
C ALA A 314 0.82 26.70 16.54
N PRO A 315 2.08 26.30 16.31
CA PRO A 315 3.13 26.54 17.29
C PRO A 315 3.10 28.03 17.61
N GLN A 316 2.86 28.35 18.88
CA GLN A 316 3.02 29.71 19.37
C GLN A 316 4.44 30.11 18.98
N GLN A 317 4.56 31.09 18.07
CA GLN A 317 5.82 31.75 17.85
C GLN A 317 6.23 32.34 19.19
N GLU A 318 7.21 31.72 19.84
CA GLU A 318 7.93 32.35 20.94
C GLU A 318 8.49 33.65 20.35
N GLU A 319 7.91 34.78 20.76
CA GLU A 319 8.51 36.08 20.58
C GLU A 319 9.89 36.03 21.25
N ALA A 320 10.93 36.00 20.43
CA ALA A 320 12.29 36.19 20.86
C ALA A 320 12.40 37.60 21.46
N GLY A 321 12.48 37.66 22.79
CA GLY A 321 12.98 38.81 23.54
C GLY A 321 14.50 38.89 23.50
#